data_AF-A0A1G2G3H2-F1
#
_entry.id   AF-A0A1G2G3H2-F1
#
_cell.length_a   1.000
_cell.length_b   1.000
_cell.length_c   1.000
_cell.angle_alpha   90.00
_cell.angle_beta   90.00
_cell.angle_gamma   90.00
#
_symmetry.space_group_name_H-M   'P 1'
#
loop_
_entity.id
_entity.type
_entity.pdbx_description
1 polymer ?
#
loop_
_entity_poly.entity_id
_entity_poly.type
_entity_poly.pdbx_seq_one_letter_code
_entity_poly.pdbx_strand_id
1 'polypeptide(L)'
;MKKSASKLKKQSMPPSRDDLRFKVFLASVALHSTLGTCDRLRTACGIVNNKRLRGIGYNGSVSGLPHCDEEGHLMADNHCIRTRHGEVNAITNTDRKDIRDGQAIVIATPCLDCAKDLAEEGIRRIDYVGRYENSLGKQHLAELAKQKGIELVNHEVDWADFFQELFDLLTQKGGMLKNAGYRLKVTKESLPDNYSL
;
A
#
# COMPACT_ATOMS: atom_id res chain seq x y z
N MET A 1 -26.28 -40.78 -18.03
CA MET A 1 -26.66 -39.78 -17.01
C MET A 1 -25.41 -39.36 -16.23
N LYS A 2 -24.74 -38.28 -16.65
CA LYS A 2 -23.57 -37.74 -15.92
C LYS A 2 -24.07 -36.66 -14.97
N LYS A 3 -24.09 -36.93 -13.66
CA LYS A 3 -24.44 -35.94 -12.63
C LYS A 3 -23.32 -34.91 -12.54
N SER A 4 -23.68 -33.66 -12.78
CA SER A 4 -22.85 -32.47 -12.65
C SER A 4 -22.42 -32.30 -11.19
N ALA A 5 -21.11 -32.22 -10.94
CA ALA A 5 -20.58 -31.84 -9.64
C ALA A 5 -20.83 -30.33 -9.45
N SER A 6 -21.80 -29.99 -8.61
CA SER A 6 -22.06 -28.61 -8.21
C SER A 6 -20.85 -28.07 -7.44
N LYS A 7 -20.18 -27.06 -8.00
CA LYS A 7 -19.20 -26.25 -7.26
C LYS A 7 -19.93 -25.58 -6.10
N LEU A 8 -19.76 -26.15 -4.90
CA LEU A 8 -20.14 -25.50 -3.64
C LEU A 8 -19.41 -24.16 -3.58
N LYS A 9 -20.18 -23.05 -3.72
CA LYS A 9 -19.68 -21.71 -3.40
C LYS A 9 -19.26 -21.74 -1.93
N LYS A 10 -17.95 -21.62 -1.66
CA LYS A 10 -17.46 -21.32 -0.30
C LYS A 10 -18.10 -19.98 0.10
N GLN A 11 -19.13 -20.02 0.94
CA GLN A 11 -19.59 -18.83 1.63
C GLN A 11 -18.50 -18.50 2.65
N SER A 12 -17.62 -17.56 2.31
CA SER A 12 -16.67 -17.01 3.26
C SER A 12 -17.45 -16.34 4.39
N MET A 13 -17.08 -16.64 5.63
CA MET A 13 -17.59 -15.90 6.78
C MET A 13 -17.37 -14.40 6.56
N PRO A 14 -18.29 -13.54 7.01
CA PRO A 14 -18.12 -12.10 6.88
C PRO A 14 -16.79 -11.68 7.54
N PRO A 15 -16.02 -10.78 6.90
CA PRO A 15 -14.70 -10.39 7.39
C PRO A 15 -14.80 -9.80 8.80
N SER A 16 -13.76 -10.02 9.62
CA SER A 16 -13.73 -9.43 10.94
C SER A 16 -13.63 -7.89 10.85
N ARG A 17 -13.95 -7.19 11.94
CA ARG A 17 -13.80 -5.72 12.01
C ARG A 17 -12.35 -5.28 11.79
N ASP A 18 -11.39 -6.10 12.21
CA ASP A 18 -9.97 -5.80 12.05
C ASP A 18 -9.53 -6.05 10.59
N ASP A 19 -10.03 -7.10 9.93
CA ASP A 19 -9.81 -7.34 8.50
C ASP A 19 -10.36 -6.19 7.64
N LEU A 20 -11.61 -5.79 7.91
CA LEU A 20 -12.22 -4.69 7.17
C LEU A 20 -11.43 -3.38 7.37
N ARG A 21 -10.94 -3.14 8.59
CA ARG A 21 -10.10 -1.97 8.87
C ARG A 21 -8.81 -2.02 8.05
N PHE A 22 -8.13 -3.16 8.05
CA PHE A 22 -6.92 -3.33 7.25
C PHE A 22 -7.19 -3.07 5.76
N LYS A 23 -8.26 -3.67 5.20
CA LYS A 23 -8.64 -3.44 3.79
C LYS A 23 -8.90 -1.96 3.51
N VAL A 24 -9.65 -1.25 4.36
CA VAL A 24 -9.92 0.18 4.17
C VAL A 24 -8.63 1.02 4.27
N PHE A 25 -7.74 0.70 5.20
CA PHE A 25 -6.46 1.40 5.31
C PHE A 25 -5.55 1.13 4.11
N LEU A 26 -5.42 -0.13 3.69
CA LEU A 26 -4.68 -0.49 2.48
C LEU A 26 -5.23 0.23 1.24
N ALA A 27 -6.55 0.26 1.07
CA ALA A 27 -7.20 1.00 -0.01
C ALA A 27 -6.90 2.50 0.05
N SER A 28 -6.93 3.09 1.26
CA SER A 28 -6.64 4.51 1.46
C SER A 28 -5.20 4.83 1.07
N VAL A 29 -4.23 4.02 1.50
CA VAL A 29 -2.81 4.21 1.18
C VAL A 29 -2.56 3.97 -0.32
N ALA A 30 -3.20 2.94 -0.91
CA ALA A 30 -3.14 2.69 -2.35
C ALA A 30 -3.65 3.87 -3.18
N LEU A 31 -4.77 4.48 -2.78
CA LEU A 31 -5.27 5.68 -3.45
C LEU A 31 -4.35 6.89 -3.23
N HIS A 32 -3.71 7.01 -2.06
CA HIS A 32 -2.73 8.08 -1.83
C HIS A 32 -1.48 7.96 -2.71
N SER A 33 -1.12 6.76 -3.19
CA SER A 33 0.03 6.62 -4.10
C SER A 33 -0.18 7.35 -5.43
N THR A 34 -1.43 7.62 -5.81
CA THR A 34 -1.75 8.41 -7.03
C THR A 34 -1.19 9.83 -6.98
N LEU A 35 -0.98 10.38 -5.78
CA LEU A 35 -0.33 11.67 -5.55
C LEU A 35 1.20 11.61 -5.74
N GLY A 36 1.78 10.42 -5.83
CA GLY A 36 3.21 10.21 -6.04
C GLY A 36 3.69 10.86 -7.33
N THR A 37 4.74 11.67 -7.26
CA THR A 37 5.16 12.55 -8.37
C THR A 37 6.38 12.02 -9.12
N CYS A 38 6.53 10.69 -9.18
CA CYS A 38 7.57 10.02 -9.96
C CYS A 38 6.97 8.77 -10.58
N ASP A 39 6.89 8.75 -11.90
CA ASP A 39 6.30 7.67 -12.70
C ASP A 39 7.12 6.37 -12.73
N ARG A 40 8.43 6.40 -12.42
CA ARG A 40 9.25 5.19 -12.18
C ARG A 40 8.62 4.25 -11.16
N LEU A 41 8.00 4.83 -10.12
CA LEU A 41 7.20 4.11 -9.14
C LEU A 41 6.35 5.11 -8.35
N ARG A 42 5.02 5.09 -8.54
CA ARG A 42 4.09 5.82 -7.68
C ARG A 42 3.77 4.97 -6.44
N THR A 43 4.24 5.41 -5.28
CA THR A 43 4.15 4.67 -4.02
C THR A 43 3.69 5.54 -2.86
N ALA A 44 3.17 4.90 -1.81
CA ALA A 44 2.78 5.53 -0.57
C ALA A 44 2.97 4.58 0.62
N CYS A 45 3.07 5.16 1.81
CA CYS A 45 3.12 4.47 3.08
C CYS A 45 2.11 5.08 4.05
N GLY A 46 1.37 4.24 4.77
CA GLY A 46 0.50 4.64 5.87
C GLY A 46 0.99 4.09 7.19
N ILE A 47 1.01 4.92 8.24
CA ILE A 47 1.30 4.52 9.60
C ILE A 47 0.00 4.24 10.32
N VAL A 48 -0.13 3.03 10.88
CA VAL A 48 -1.29 2.56 11.63
C VAL A 48 -0.88 2.28 13.06
N ASN A 49 -1.63 2.82 14.02
CA ASN A 49 -1.43 2.54 15.43
C ASN A 49 -2.75 2.62 16.18
N ASN A 50 -2.94 1.77 17.18
CA ASN A 50 -4.16 1.72 17.99
C ASN A 50 -5.43 1.69 17.14
N LYS A 51 -5.43 0.85 16.09
CA LYS A 51 -6.56 0.66 15.17
C LYS A 51 -6.97 1.96 14.43
N ARG A 52 -6.03 2.89 14.25
CA ARG A 52 -6.23 4.17 13.53
C ARG A 52 -5.11 4.38 12.51
N LEU A 53 -5.46 4.91 11.35
CA LEU A 53 -4.50 5.42 10.38
C LEU A 53 -4.03 6.80 10.88
N ARG A 54 -2.75 6.89 11.27
CA ARG A 54 -2.16 8.03 11.97
C ARG A 54 -1.55 9.06 11.05
N GLY A 55 -0.92 8.61 9.97
CA GLY A 55 -0.39 9.48 8.93
C GLY A 55 -0.08 8.71 7.66
N ILE A 56 0.06 9.43 6.56
CA ILE A 56 0.35 8.90 5.23
C ILE A 56 1.41 9.78 4.57
N GLY A 57 2.29 9.16 3.80
CA GLY A 57 3.21 9.83 2.88
C GLY A 57 3.23 9.12 1.53
N TYR A 58 3.35 9.88 0.44
CA TYR A 58 3.57 9.37 -0.91
C TYR A 58 4.93 9.85 -1.40
N ASN A 59 5.51 9.21 -2.42
CA ASN A 59 6.82 9.62 -2.91
C ASN A 59 6.77 10.96 -3.67
N GLY A 60 7.68 11.87 -3.36
CA GLY A 60 7.72 13.18 -4.01
C GLY A 60 8.95 13.99 -3.62
N SER A 61 9.25 15.03 -4.40
CA SER A 61 10.32 15.98 -4.10
C SER A 61 10.10 16.66 -2.74
N VAL A 62 11.18 17.21 -2.19
CA VAL A 62 11.09 18.09 -1.02
C VAL A 62 10.13 19.24 -1.32
N SER A 63 9.30 19.60 -0.34
CA SER A 63 8.30 20.65 -0.49
C SER A 63 8.90 21.95 -1.01
N GLY A 64 8.28 22.54 -2.02
CA GLY A 64 8.74 23.77 -2.67
C GLY A 64 9.79 23.56 -3.77
N LEU A 65 10.26 22.34 -4.01
CA LEU A 65 11.14 22.02 -5.13
C LEU A 65 10.39 21.33 -6.28
N PRO A 66 10.89 21.43 -7.52
CA PRO A 66 10.26 20.79 -8.67
C PRO A 66 10.17 19.26 -8.57
N HIS A 67 9.08 18.72 -9.07
CA HIS A 67 8.78 17.28 -9.08
C HIS A 67 9.35 16.57 -10.32
N CYS A 68 9.43 15.22 -10.29
CA CYS A 68 9.87 14.48 -11.49
C CYS A 68 8.90 14.67 -12.65
N ASP A 69 7.60 14.79 -12.37
CA ASP A 69 6.57 15.07 -13.38
C ASP A 69 6.75 16.46 -14.04
N GLU A 70 7.58 17.34 -13.46
CA GLU A 70 7.83 18.71 -13.94
C GLU A 70 9.21 18.87 -14.61
N GLU A 71 10.27 18.34 -13.99
CA GLU A 71 11.67 18.52 -14.45
C GLU A 71 12.38 17.21 -14.83
N GLY A 72 11.67 16.09 -14.81
CA GLY A 72 12.26 14.77 -15.04
C GLY A 72 13.04 14.24 -13.83
N HIS A 73 13.54 13.01 -13.97
CA HIS A 73 14.21 12.30 -12.89
C HIS A 73 15.63 12.81 -12.64
N LEU A 74 16.01 12.90 -11.37
CA LEU A 74 17.41 13.03 -10.97
C LEU A 74 17.97 11.63 -10.71
N MET A 75 18.75 11.09 -11.64
CA MET A 75 19.22 9.70 -11.59
C MET A 75 20.63 9.57 -11.02
N ALA A 76 20.83 8.65 -10.08
CA ALA A 76 22.13 8.19 -9.60
C ALA A 76 22.06 6.67 -9.36
N ASP A 77 23.04 5.91 -9.84
CA ASP A 77 23.11 4.45 -9.69
C ASP A 77 21.80 3.72 -10.05
N ASN A 78 21.16 4.13 -11.14
CA ASN A 78 19.86 3.63 -11.62
C ASN A 78 18.68 3.84 -10.62
N HIS A 79 18.84 4.72 -9.63
CA HIS A 79 17.79 5.16 -8.72
C HIS A 79 17.48 6.63 -8.93
N CYS A 80 16.19 6.98 -8.81
CA CYS A 80 15.80 8.39 -8.78
C CYS A 80 16.03 8.91 -7.35
N ILE A 81 16.89 9.92 -7.22
CA ILE A 81 17.22 10.54 -5.93
C ILE A 81 16.53 11.91 -5.74
N ARG A 82 15.65 12.30 -6.67
CA ARG A 82 14.87 13.55 -6.56
C ARG A 82 13.81 13.45 -5.47
N THR A 83 13.18 12.28 -5.35
CA THR A 83 12.04 12.08 -4.45
C THR A 83 12.49 11.54 -3.11
N ARG A 84 11.82 12.00 -2.05
CA ARG A 84 11.74 11.22 -0.82
C ARG A 84 10.72 10.11 -1.02
N HIS A 85 11.00 8.95 -0.46
CA HIS A 85 10.10 7.81 -0.50
C HIS A 85 8.85 8.04 0.38
N GLY A 86 7.79 7.29 0.08
CA GLY A 86 6.51 7.41 0.79
C GLY A 86 6.65 7.11 2.28
N GLU A 87 7.51 6.15 2.64
CA GLU A 87 7.82 5.75 4.02
C GLU A 87 8.44 6.89 4.82
N VAL A 88 9.46 7.55 4.26
CA VAL A 88 10.12 8.72 4.89
C VAL A 88 9.13 9.87 5.07
N ASN A 89 8.28 10.10 4.06
CA ASN A 89 7.23 11.10 4.14
C ASN A 89 6.18 10.74 5.20
N ALA A 90 5.79 9.46 5.32
CA ALA A 90 4.82 9.00 6.31
C ALA A 90 5.34 9.16 7.74
N ILE A 91 6.63 8.84 7.97
CA ILE A 91 7.31 9.12 9.23
C ILE A 91 7.30 10.61 9.53
N THR A 92 7.71 11.45 8.57
CA THR A 92 7.78 12.91 8.76
C THR A 92 6.41 13.51 9.09
N ASN A 93 5.34 12.98 8.49
CA ASN A 93 3.97 13.48 8.64
C ASN A 93 3.26 12.96 9.91
N THR A 94 3.92 12.12 10.71
CA THR A 94 3.28 11.46 11.86
C THR A 94 4.05 11.76 13.14
N ASP A 95 3.34 12.13 14.22
CA ASP A 95 3.95 12.26 15.54
C ASP A 95 4.63 10.93 15.94
N ARG A 96 5.86 10.97 16.44
CA ARG A 96 6.61 9.78 16.86
C ARG A 96 5.84 8.85 17.82
N LYS A 97 5.07 9.42 18.75
CA LYS A 97 4.22 8.67 19.70
C LYS A 97 3.16 7.81 18.99
N ASP A 98 2.79 8.20 17.78
CA ASP A 98 1.78 7.55 16.95
C ASP A 98 2.40 6.55 15.98
N ILE A 99 3.72 6.59 15.77
CA ILE A 99 4.48 5.62 14.98
C ILE A 99 4.89 4.42 15.85
N ARG A 100 5.43 4.70 17.04
CA ARG A 100 6.05 3.69 17.91
C ARG A 100 5.09 2.55 18.24
N ASP A 101 5.62 1.33 18.17
CA ASP A 101 4.90 0.06 18.36
C ASP A 101 3.74 -0.15 17.37
N GLY A 102 3.70 0.63 16.30
CA GLY A 102 2.70 0.58 15.25
C GLY A 102 3.07 -0.31 14.07
N GLN A 103 2.29 -0.14 13.01
CA GLN A 103 2.34 -0.87 11.75
C GLN A 103 2.52 0.11 10.60
N ALA A 104 3.34 -0.25 9.61
CA ALA A 104 3.44 0.46 8.34
C ALA A 104 2.75 -0.36 7.24
N ILE A 105 1.95 0.30 6.40
CA ILE A 105 1.36 -0.28 5.18
C ILE A 105 2.04 0.40 4.00
N VAL A 106 2.74 -0.36 3.14
CA VAL A 106 3.58 0.16 2.05
C VAL A 106 3.07 -0.31 0.69
N ILE A 107 2.85 0.63 -0.24
CA ILE A 107 2.43 0.37 -1.62
C ILE A 107 3.65 0.18 -2.52
N ALA A 108 4.43 -0.85 -2.21
CA ALA A 108 5.60 -1.38 -2.91
C ALA A 108 6.39 -2.22 -1.89
N THR A 109 7.47 -2.87 -2.30
CA THR A 109 8.45 -3.39 -1.33
C THR A 109 9.27 -2.22 -0.77
N PRO A 110 9.37 -2.04 0.56
CA PRO A 110 10.19 -0.96 1.11
C PRO A 110 11.66 -1.17 0.78
N CYS A 111 12.38 -0.10 0.45
CA CYS A 111 13.83 -0.19 0.31
C CYS A 111 14.49 -0.40 1.69
N LEU A 112 15.75 -0.84 1.68
CA LEU A 112 16.48 -1.12 2.93
C LEU A 112 16.59 0.12 3.83
N ASP A 113 16.79 1.30 3.27
CA ASP A 113 16.93 2.53 4.07
C ASP A 113 15.60 2.96 4.68
N CYS A 114 14.49 2.91 3.93
CA CYS A 114 13.15 3.12 4.49
C CYS A 114 12.81 2.11 5.58
N ALA A 115 13.22 0.85 5.43
CA ALA A 115 13.01 -0.15 6.47
C ALA A 115 13.84 0.12 7.74
N LYS A 116 15.08 0.63 7.60
CA LYS A 116 15.88 1.09 8.75
C LYS A 116 15.19 2.24 9.46
N ASP A 117 14.70 3.23 8.72
CA ASP A 117 14.00 4.40 9.29
C ASP A 117 12.74 3.98 10.05
N LEU A 118 11.91 3.12 9.44
CA LEU A 118 10.71 2.57 10.09
C LEU A 118 11.07 1.77 11.36
N ALA A 119 12.13 0.97 11.32
CA ALA A 119 12.61 0.20 12.46
C ALA A 119 13.10 1.10 13.60
N GLU A 120 13.78 2.21 13.27
CA GLU A 120 14.31 3.17 14.25
C GLU A 120 13.19 3.96 14.94
N GLU A 121 12.12 4.29 14.21
CA GLU A 121 10.92 4.89 14.79
C GLU A 121 10.06 3.91 15.62
N GLY A 122 10.42 2.63 15.62
CA GLY A 122 9.82 1.60 16.47
C GLY A 122 8.61 0.91 15.87
N ILE A 123 8.47 0.89 14.54
CA ILE A 123 7.48 0.05 13.85
C ILE A 123 7.74 -1.43 14.16
N ARG A 124 6.67 -2.20 14.37
CA ARG A 124 6.71 -3.64 14.70
C ARG A 124 6.14 -4.54 13.62
N ARG A 125 5.48 -3.96 12.62
CA ARG A 125 4.89 -4.69 11.51
C ARG A 125 4.94 -3.86 10.23
N ILE A 126 5.34 -4.47 9.13
CA ILE A 126 5.35 -3.85 7.81
C ILE A 126 4.57 -4.75 6.85
N ASP A 127 3.40 -4.28 6.44
CA ASP A 127 2.58 -4.90 5.41
C ASP A 127 2.87 -4.24 4.07
N TYR A 128 3.09 -5.02 3.02
CA TYR A 128 3.41 -4.49 1.69
C TYR A 128 2.79 -5.29 0.56
N VAL A 129 2.63 -4.68 -0.62
CA VAL A 129 1.96 -5.28 -1.81
C VAL A 129 2.88 -5.46 -3.03
N GLY A 130 4.20 -5.26 -2.85
CA GLY A 130 5.19 -5.34 -3.92
C GLY A 130 5.85 -6.72 -4.07
N ARG A 131 6.29 -7.05 -5.28
CA ARG A 131 7.10 -8.24 -5.52
C ARG A 131 8.52 -8.04 -4.99
N TYR A 132 8.87 -8.90 -4.03
CA TYR A 132 10.12 -8.82 -3.26
C TYR A 132 11.40 -9.01 -4.12
N GLU A 133 11.26 -9.54 -5.33
CA GLU A 133 12.37 -9.93 -6.23
C GLU A 133 13.23 -8.76 -6.71
N ASN A 134 12.70 -7.54 -6.73
CA ASN A 134 13.38 -6.37 -7.32
C ASN A 134 14.09 -5.46 -6.29
N SER A 135 14.18 -5.88 -5.02
CA SER A 135 14.80 -5.05 -3.97
C SER A 135 16.28 -5.36 -3.77
N LEU A 136 17.15 -4.39 -4.11
CA LEU A 136 18.53 -4.38 -3.66
C LEU A 136 18.56 -4.50 -2.13
N GLY A 137 19.33 -5.46 -1.61
CA GLY A 137 19.45 -5.68 -0.17
C GLY A 137 18.34 -6.54 0.47
N LYS A 138 17.56 -7.29 -0.32
CA LYS A 138 16.51 -8.23 0.15
C LYS A 138 16.90 -9.05 1.39
N GLN A 139 18.07 -9.68 1.38
CA GLN A 139 18.57 -10.49 2.51
C GLN A 139 18.75 -9.65 3.78
N HIS A 140 19.21 -8.41 3.63
CA HIS A 140 19.42 -7.48 4.74
C HIS A 140 18.10 -6.98 5.32
N LEU A 141 17.05 -6.84 4.51
CA LEU A 141 15.73 -6.45 4.98
C LEU A 141 15.12 -7.53 5.90
N ALA A 142 15.17 -8.79 5.48
CA ALA A 142 14.69 -9.91 6.30
C ALA A 142 15.50 -10.05 7.61
N GLU A 143 16.82 -9.90 7.53
CA GLU A 143 17.71 -9.96 8.70
C GLU A 143 17.45 -8.79 9.67
N LEU A 144 17.34 -7.56 9.16
CA LEU A 144 16.97 -6.39 9.96
C LEU A 144 15.66 -6.61 10.70
N ALA A 145 14.63 -7.08 10.00
CA ALA A 145 13.33 -7.33 10.58
C ALA A 145 13.40 -8.39 11.69
N LYS A 146 14.14 -9.48 11.46
CA LYS A 146 14.39 -10.51 12.48
C LYS A 146 15.10 -9.94 13.71
N GLN A 147 16.17 -9.17 13.53
CA GLN A 147 16.95 -8.59 14.63
C GLN A 147 16.15 -7.57 15.46
N LYS A 148 15.25 -6.81 14.82
CA LYS A 148 14.42 -5.78 15.46
C LYS A 148 13.05 -6.30 15.92
N GLY A 149 12.72 -7.56 15.65
CA GLY A 149 11.42 -8.16 15.97
C GLY A 149 10.26 -7.53 15.19
N ILE A 150 10.46 -7.26 13.90
CA ILE A 150 9.48 -6.68 12.99
C ILE A 150 8.85 -7.79 12.16
N GLU A 151 7.52 -7.85 12.15
CA GLU A 151 6.75 -8.75 11.28
C GLU A 151 6.70 -8.17 9.85
N LEU A 152 7.26 -8.88 8.87
CA LEU A 152 7.13 -8.53 7.46
C LEU A 152 6.03 -9.37 6.81
N VAL A 153 5.02 -8.74 6.21
CA VAL A 153 3.90 -9.43 5.56
C VAL A 153 3.72 -8.92 4.14
N ASN A 154 3.95 -9.80 3.16
CA ASN A 154 3.62 -9.52 1.77
C ASN A 154 2.16 -9.90 1.49
N HIS A 155 1.45 -9.03 0.77
CA HIS A 155 0.06 -9.20 0.37
C HIS A 155 -0.03 -9.29 -1.15
N GLU A 156 -0.47 -10.44 -1.65
CA GLU A 156 -0.90 -10.56 -3.03
C GLU A 156 -2.34 -10.07 -3.15
N VAL A 157 -2.54 -8.98 -3.89
CA VAL A 157 -3.84 -8.32 -4.00
C VAL A 157 -4.30 -8.37 -5.45
N ASP A 158 -5.46 -9.00 -5.69
CA ASP A 158 -6.22 -8.70 -6.89
C ASP A 158 -6.99 -7.39 -6.67
N TRP A 159 -6.49 -6.30 -7.24
CA TRP A 159 -7.04 -4.97 -7.02
C TRP A 159 -8.48 -4.82 -7.51
N ALA A 160 -8.90 -5.57 -8.54
CA ALA A 160 -10.27 -5.48 -9.04
C ALA A 160 -11.24 -6.08 -8.03
N ASP A 161 -10.96 -7.30 -7.55
CA ASP A 161 -11.77 -7.96 -6.53
C ASP A 161 -11.75 -7.17 -5.21
N PHE A 162 -10.57 -6.68 -4.82
CA PHE A 162 -10.37 -5.91 -3.59
C PHE A 162 -11.20 -4.61 -3.57
N PHE A 163 -11.13 -3.80 -4.63
CA PHE A 163 -11.93 -2.57 -4.70
C PHE A 163 -13.41 -2.87 -4.92
N GLN A 164 -13.76 -3.92 -5.68
CA GLN A 164 -15.15 -4.33 -5.85
C GLN A 164 -15.80 -4.69 -4.52
N GLU A 165 -15.10 -5.40 -3.63
CA GLU A 165 -15.61 -5.73 -2.29
C GLU A 165 -15.89 -4.47 -1.47
N LEU A 166 -14.98 -3.48 -1.49
CA LEU A 166 -15.17 -2.22 -0.78
C LEU A 166 -16.30 -1.37 -1.36
N PHE A 167 -16.42 -1.28 -2.68
CA PHE A 167 -17.53 -0.56 -3.32
C PHE A 167 -18.87 -1.25 -3.11
N ASP A 168 -18.91 -2.58 -3.06
CA ASP A 168 -20.12 -3.32 -2.74
C ASP A 168 -20.61 -2.97 -1.32
N LEU A 169 -19.71 -2.81 -0.33
CA LEU A 169 -20.10 -2.31 1.00
C LEU A 169 -20.75 -0.93 0.94
N LEU A 170 -20.25 -0.02 0.09
CA LEU A 170 -20.84 1.32 -0.08
C LEU A 170 -22.22 1.30 -0.78
N THR A 171 -22.62 0.17 -1.38
CA THR A 171 -23.96 -0.01 -1.98
C THR A 171 -24.96 -0.67 -1.03
N GLN A 172 -24.53 -1.06 0.17
CA GLN A 172 -25.40 -1.62 1.20
C GLN A 172 -26.13 -0.53 2.00
N LYS A 173 -27.03 -0.94 2.91
CA LYS A 173 -27.78 -0.02 3.79
C LYS A 173 -26.80 0.86 4.57
N GLY A 174 -26.97 2.19 4.46
CA GLY A 174 -26.10 3.18 5.10
C GLY A 174 -24.86 3.57 4.30
N GLY A 175 -24.60 2.92 3.16
CA GLY A 175 -23.52 3.28 2.26
C GLY A 175 -23.88 4.44 1.32
N MET A 176 -22.89 5.24 0.95
CA MET A 176 -23.10 6.45 0.12
C MET A 176 -23.63 6.13 -1.28
N LEU A 177 -23.22 5.02 -1.91
CA LEU A 177 -23.63 4.68 -3.27
C LEU A 177 -25.07 4.19 -3.30
N LYS A 178 -25.53 3.54 -2.23
CA LYS A 178 -26.95 3.16 -2.08
C LYS A 178 -27.85 4.38 -2.13
N ASN A 179 -27.48 5.44 -1.41
CA ASN A 179 -28.24 6.70 -1.37
C ASN A 179 -28.19 7.43 -2.71
N ALA A 180 -27.07 7.31 -3.43
CA ALA A 180 -26.90 7.89 -4.75
C ALA A 180 -27.62 7.10 -5.86
N GLY A 181 -28.16 5.91 -5.57
CA GLY A 181 -28.96 5.12 -6.52
C GLY A 181 -28.16 4.36 -7.58
N TYR A 182 -26.84 4.25 -7.44
CA TYR A 182 -25.99 3.51 -8.39
C TYR A 182 -24.98 2.60 -7.68
N ARG A 183 -24.34 1.73 -8.46
CA ARG A 183 -23.20 0.92 -8.01
C ARG A 183 -22.02 1.10 -8.95
N LEU A 184 -20.82 1.02 -8.40
CA LEU A 184 -19.60 0.93 -9.20
C LEU A 184 -19.28 -0.53 -9.47
N LYS A 185 -18.78 -0.81 -10.67
CA LYS A 185 -18.23 -2.10 -11.05
C LYS A 185 -16.78 -1.88 -11.44
N VAL A 186 -15.87 -2.61 -10.81
CA VAL A 186 -14.43 -2.58 -11.12
C VAL A 186 -14.16 -3.68 -12.13
N THR A 187 -13.63 -3.32 -13.28
CA THR A 187 -13.20 -4.25 -14.33
C THR A 187 -11.69 -4.28 -14.42
N LYS A 188 -11.12 -5.47 -14.59
CA LYS A 188 -9.71 -5.67 -14.83
C LYS A 188 -9.49 -5.80 -16.34
N GLU A 189 -8.76 -4.86 -16.91
CA GLU A 189 -8.43 -4.83 -18.32
C GLU A 189 -6.91 -4.82 -18.48
N SER A 190 -6.40 -5.53 -19.48
CA SER A 190 -4.97 -5.54 -19.78
C SER A 190 -4.57 -4.18 -20.33
N LEU A 191 -3.46 -3.64 -19.83
CA LEU A 191 -2.81 -2.50 -20.48
C LEU A 191 -2.22 -2.94 -21.83
N PRO A 192 -2.16 -2.05 -22.83
CA PRO A 192 -1.45 -2.35 -24.07
C PRO A 192 0.06 -2.52 -23.79
N ASP A 193 0.73 -3.33 -24.62
CA ASP A 193 2.12 -3.78 -24.40
C ASP A 193 3.16 -2.65 -24.28
N ASN A 194 2.81 -1.43 -24.73
CA ASN A 194 3.65 -0.23 -24.66
C ASN A 194 3.76 0.42 -23.27
N TYR A 195 3.12 -0.14 -22.24
CA TYR A 195 3.26 0.28 -20.84
C TYR A 195 4.26 -0.55 -20.04
N SER A 196 5.05 -1.40 -20.71
CA SER A 196 6.16 -2.13 -20.09
C SER A 196 7.31 -1.16 -19.80
N LEU A 197 7.59 -0.90 -18.51
CA LEU A 197 8.77 -0.17 -18.05
C LEU A 197 10.08 -0.91 -18.40
#